data_AF-A0A847GHA4-F1
#
_entry.id   AF-A0A847GHA4-F1
#
_cell.length_a   1.000
_cell.length_b   1.000
_cell.length_c   1.000
_cell.angle_alpha   90.00
_cell.angle_beta   90.00
_cell.angle_gamma   90.00
#
_symmetry.space_group_name_H-M   'P 1'
#
loop_
_entity.id
_entity.type
_entity.pdbx_description
1 polymer ?
#
loop_
_entity_poly.entity_id
_entity_poly.type
_entity_poly.pdbx_seq_one_letter_code
_entity_poly.pdbx_strand_id
1 'polypeptide(L)'
;MVPGRQSMKRFLSAVFMAAVLVLFAPSMAFAKSSYQTSFTNAYPQADNSRIDSCLICHTNANPNVNSARNAYGTAWKNAGKSFAAIENQDSDGDGYANLTEINAFTFPGNAADKPADMATVPNVVGQSQAAAQTAITGAGLTVGTVTQQYSGTVAAGNVISQ
;
A
#
# COMPACT_ATOMS: atom_id res chain seq x y z
N MET A 1 33.16 43.62 64.58
CA MET A 1 32.24 43.06 65.61
C MET A 1 31.03 43.99 65.61
N VAL A 2 29.86 43.67 65.07
CA VAL A 2 28.97 42.50 65.25
C VAL A 2 28.35 42.10 63.90
N PRO A 3 28.24 40.79 63.58
CA PRO A 3 27.53 40.27 62.40
C PRO A 3 26.08 39.88 62.72
N GLY A 4 25.22 39.83 61.70
CA GLY A 4 23.90 39.18 61.74
C GLY A 4 22.87 39.93 60.90
N ARG A 5 21.86 39.32 60.29
CA ARG A 5 21.47 37.91 60.07
C ARG A 5 20.45 37.97 58.91
N GLN A 6 20.49 36.96 58.06
CA GLN A 6 19.57 36.64 56.95
C GLN A 6 18.14 37.22 57.01
N SER A 7 17.63 37.69 55.86
CA SER A 7 16.27 37.35 55.40
C SER A 7 16.08 37.66 53.90
N MET A 8 16.08 36.58 53.11
CA MET A 8 15.09 36.24 52.09
C MET A 8 14.29 37.38 51.42
N LYS A 9 14.36 37.40 50.06
CA LYS A 9 13.28 37.65 49.08
C LYS A 9 13.67 38.67 48.01
N ARG A 10 14.11 38.20 46.84
CA ARG A 10 13.62 38.71 45.54
C ARG A 10 13.60 37.55 44.54
N PHE A 11 12.38 37.13 44.22
CA PHE A 11 12.02 36.30 43.07
C PHE A 11 12.42 37.00 41.75
N LEU A 12 12.40 36.23 40.65
CA LEU A 12 12.72 36.55 39.25
C LEU A 12 14.22 36.37 38.93
N SER A 13 14.68 35.48 38.04
CA SER A 13 14.06 34.95 36.82
C SER A 13 14.60 33.55 36.51
N ALA A 14 13.70 32.57 36.42
CA ALA A 14 13.95 31.32 35.71
C ALA A 14 13.76 31.60 34.21
N VAL A 15 14.84 31.78 33.46
CA VAL A 15 14.79 31.74 31.99
C VAL A 15 15.23 30.36 31.56
N PHE A 16 14.24 29.59 31.12
CA PHE A 16 14.34 28.29 30.44
C PHE A 16 15.47 28.29 29.40
N MET A 17 16.55 27.56 29.68
CA MET A 17 17.40 26.99 28.63
C MET A 17 17.18 25.47 28.64
N ALA A 18 15.95 25.06 28.34
CA ALA A 18 15.73 23.69 27.89
C ALA A 18 16.33 23.60 26.49
N ALA A 19 17.59 23.20 26.41
CA ALA A 19 18.20 22.79 25.16
C ALA A 19 17.32 21.69 24.57
N VAL A 20 16.60 22.00 23.50
CA VAL A 20 15.88 21.02 22.71
C VAL A 20 16.96 20.19 22.01
N LEU A 21 17.43 19.15 22.70
CA LEU A 21 18.24 18.10 22.11
C LEU A 21 17.33 17.31 21.17
N VAL A 22 17.16 17.82 19.94
CA VAL A 22 16.54 17.05 18.86
C VAL A 22 17.46 15.85 18.63
N LEU A 23 17.08 14.70 19.16
CA LEU A 23 17.70 13.41 18.84
C LEU A 23 17.44 13.16 17.34
N PHE A 24 18.36 13.60 16.49
CA PHE A 24 18.41 13.15 15.10
C PHE A 24 18.74 11.66 15.13
N ALA A 25 17.71 10.82 15.12
CA ALA A 25 17.90 9.41 14.83
C ALA A 25 18.61 9.33 13.47
N PRO A 26 19.72 8.58 13.35
CA PRO A 26 20.41 8.47 12.07
C PRO A 26 19.45 7.88 11.04
N SER A 27 19.22 8.61 9.95
CA SER A 27 18.56 8.05 8.78
C SER A 27 19.50 7.01 8.16
N MET A 28 19.05 5.76 8.14
CA MET A 28 19.77 4.70 7.44
C MET A 28 19.38 4.75 5.95
N ALA A 29 20.37 4.84 5.07
CA ALA A 29 20.19 4.67 3.64
C ALA A 29 20.76 3.32 3.22
N PHE A 30 20.03 2.59 2.38
CA PHE A 30 20.47 1.31 1.81
C PHE A 30 20.87 1.52 0.36
N ALA A 31 21.94 0.85 -0.08
CA ALA A 31 22.37 0.89 -1.47
C ALA A 31 21.42 0.07 -2.35
N LYS A 32 20.93 0.68 -3.44
CA LYS A 32 20.17 0.00 -4.49
C LYS A 32 21.10 -0.55 -5.56
N SER A 33 20.71 -1.66 -6.18
CA SER A 33 21.38 -2.11 -7.41
C SER A 33 21.08 -1.15 -8.57
N SER A 34 21.96 -1.10 -9.57
CA SER A 34 21.74 -0.26 -10.77
C SER A 34 20.43 -0.59 -11.49
N TYR A 35 19.99 -1.86 -11.45
CA TYR A 35 18.72 -2.28 -12.04
C TYR A 35 17.51 -1.87 -11.21
N GLN A 36 17.60 -1.88 -9.87
CA GLN A 36 16.56 -1.30 -9.01
C GLN A 36 16.45 0.21 -9.22
N THR A 37 17.58 0.92 -9.27
CA THR A 37 17.58 2.36 -9.60
C THR A 37 16.97 2.61 -10.98
N SER A 38 17.30 1.79 -11.98
CA SER A 38 16.70 1.90 -13.32
C SER A 38 15.19 1.67 -13.29
N PHE A 39 14.73 0.72 -12.49
CA PHE A 39 13.31 0.42 -12.30
C PHE A 39 12.58 1.60 -11.63
N THR A 40 13.08 2.13 -10.51
CA THR A 40 12.45 3.29 -9.84
C THR A 40 12.58 4.58 -10.64
N ASN A 41 13.56 4.71 -11.53
CA ASN A 41 13.62 5.82 -12.48
C ASN A 41 12.53 5.72 -13.56
N ALA A 42 12.23 4.50 -14.04
CA ALA A 42 11.15 4.27 -14.99
C ALA A 42 9.76 4.41 -14.33
N TYR A 43 9.67 4.01 -13.05
CA TYR A 43 8.44 4.02 -12.26
C TYR A 43 8.67 4.72 -10.91
N PRO A 44 8.69 6.07 -10.88
CA PRO A 44 8.98 6.82 -9.65
C PRO A 44 8.05 6.51 -8.48
N GLN A 45 6.79 6.15 -8.77
CA GLN A 45 5.82 5.75 -7.74
C GLN A 45 6.24 4.50 -6.97
N ALA A 46 7.09 3.65 -7.57
CA ALA A 46 7.56 2.43 -6.93
C ALA A 46 8.65 2.70 -5.88
N ASP A 47 9.29 3.87 -5.87
CA ASP A 47 10.39 4.18 -4.94
C ASP A 47 9.95 4.05 -3.47
N ASN A 48 10.69 3.25 -2.69
CA ASN A 48 10.36 2.90 -1.30
C ASN A 48 9.02 2.17 -1.11
N SER A 49 8.43 1.64 -2.18
CA SER A 49 7.26 0.77 -2.09
C SER A 49 7.67 -0.69 -1.87
N ARG A 50 6.68 -1.58 -1.65
CA ARG A 50 6.95 -3.01 -1.52
C ARG A 50 7.58 -3.64 -2.77
N ILE A 51 7.38 -3.04 -3.95
CA ILE A 51 7.90 -3.56 -5.22
C ILE A 51 9.29 -2.99 -5.58
N ASP A 52 9.81 -2.04 -4.81
CA ASP A 52 11.22 -1.62 -4.84
C ASP A 52 12.09 -2.63 -4.11
N SER A 53 12.17 -3.82 -4.69
CA SER A 53 12.77 -5.01 -4.10
C SER A 53 13.42 -5.86 -5.17
N CYS A 54 14.44 -6.63 -4.81
CA CYS A 54 15.01 -7.66 -5.70
C CYS A 54 13.95 -8.63 -6.25
N LEU A 55 12.85 -8.81 -5.51
CA LEU A 55 11.73 -9.67 -5.90
C LEU A 55 10.98 -9.20 -7.14
N ILE A 56 11.16 -7.94 -7.58
CA ILE A 56 10.58 -7.46 -8.82
C ILE A 56 11.05 -8.29 -10.02
N CYS A 57 12.32 -8.70 -10.04
CA CYS A 57 12.92 -9.45 -11.15
C CYS A 57 13.37 -10.87 -10.76
N HIS A 58 13.44 -11.20 -9.47
CA HIS A 58 14.00 -12.45 -8.96
C HIS A 58 13.02 -13.17 -8.02
N THR A 59 13.19 -14.48 -7.87
CA THR A 59 12.40 -15.27 -6.90
C THR A 59 12.98 -15.26 -5.49
N ASN A 60 14.16 -14.64 -5.29
CA ASN A 60 14.82 -14.49 -4.01
C ASN A 60 15.31 -13.04 -3.85
N ALA A 61 15.17 -12.49 -2.65
CA ALA A 61 15.56 -11.13 -2.34
C ALA A 61 17.08 -10.92 -2.21
N ASN A 62 17.87 -11.99 -2.11
CA ASN A 62 19.31 -11.94 -1.89
C ASN A 62 20.08 -11.73 -3.21
N PRO A 63 20.70 -10.56 -3.43
CA PRO A 63 21.44 -10.27 -4.67
C PRO A 63 22.77 -11.03 -4.79
N ASN A 64 23.24 -11.68 -3.72
CA ASN A 64 24.55 -12.35 -3.65
C ASN A 64 24.49 -13.84 -4.02
N VAL A 65 23.30 -14.37 -4.27
CA VAL A 65 23.15 -15.72 -4.82
C VAL A 65 22.77 -15.60 -6.29
N ASN A 66 23.07 -16.62 -7.09
CA ASN A 66 22.58 -16.71 -8.47
C ASN A 66 21.06 -16.93 -8.45
N SER A 67 20.31 -15.89 -8.11
CA SER A 67 18.86 -15.94 -8.02
C SER A 67 18.28 -16.08 -9.41
N ALA A 68 17.51 -17.14 -9.60
CA ALA A 68 16.70 -17.29 -10.80
C ALA A 68 15.83 -16.03 -10.98
N ARG A 69 15.70 -15.58 -12.24
CA ARG A 69 14.74 -14.55 -12.58
C ARG A 69 13.32 -15.11 -12.45
N ASN A 70 12.39 -14.30 -11.97
CA ASN A 70 10.97 -14.60 -12.06
C ASN A 70 10.50 -14.39 -13.52
N ALA A 71 9.19 -14.50 -13.74
CA ALA A 71 8.62 -14.37 -15.08
C ALA A 71 8.85 -12.94 -15.66
N TYR A 72 8.51 -11.90 -14.90
CA TYR A 72 8.77 -10.49 -15.26
C TYR A 72 10.24 -10.20 -15.59
N GLY A 73 11.16 -10.59 -14.71
CA GLY A 73 12.59 -10.39 -14.91
C GLY A 73 13.12 -11.12 -16.15
N THR A 74 12.51 -12.26 -16.52
CA THR A 74 12.82 -12.98 -17.75
C THR A 74 12.26 -12.27 -18.98
N ALA A 75 11.01 -11.81 -18.94
CA ALA A 75 10.40 -10.99 -20.00
C ALA A 75 11.22 -9.73 -20.26
N TRP A 76 11.58 -8.99 -19.20
CA TRP A 76 12.42 -7.79 -19.26
C TRP A 76 13.79 -8.08 -19.89
N LYS A 77 14.46 -9.16 -19.50
CA LYS A 77 15.74 -9.55 -20.11
C LYS A 77 15.57 -9.85 -21.60
N ASN A 78 14.55 -10.60 -21.97
CA ASN A 78 14.30 -11.01 -23.36
C ASN A 78 13.92 -9.80 -24.24
N ALA A 79 13.27 -8.79 -23.65
CA ALA A 79 12.97 -7.51 -24.29
C ALA A 79 14.17 -6.55 -24.37
N GLY A 80 15.41 -7.05 -24.22
CA GLY A 80 16.60 -6.21 -24.27
C GLY A 80 16.72 -5.25 -23.10
N LYS A 81 16.11 -5.58 -21.94
CA LYS A 81 16.06 -4.74 -20.73
C LYS A 81 15.22 -3.47 -20.87
N SER A 82 14.24 -3.49 -21.78
CA SER A 82 13.26 -2.41 -21.93
C SER A 82 12.04 -2.65 -21.05
N PHE A 83 11.77 -1.74 -20.10
CA PHE A 83 10.55 -1.79 -19.29
C PHE A 83 9.31 -1.50 -20.15
N ALA A 84 9.35 -0.45 -20.96
CA ALA A 84 8.24 -0.08 -21.86
C ALA A 84 7.82 -1.20 -22.82
N ALA A 85 8.77 -2.02 -23.28
CA ALA A 85 8.47 -3.13 -24.19
C ALA A 85 7.65 -4.27 -23.54
N ILE A 86 7.61 -4.32 -22.21
CA ILE A 86 6.91 -5.37 -21.47
C ILE A 86 5.71 -4.85 -20.68
N GLU A 87 5.45 -3.54 -20.64
CA GLU A 87 4.37 -2.95 -19.83
C GLU A 87 2.99 -3.58 -20.07
N ASN A 88 2.68 -3.92 -21.33
CA ASN A 88 1.40 -4.53 -21.73
C ASN A 88 1.41 -6.07 -21.72
N GLN A 89 2.51 -6.70 -21.30
CA GLN A 89 2.60 -8.16 -21.19
C GLN A 89 2.07 -8.59 -19.82
N ASP A 90 1.39 -9.72 -19.78
CA ASP A 90 1.10 -10.47 -18.56
C ASP A 90 2.22 -11.51 -18.43
N SER A 91 3.24 -11.22 -17.60
CA SER A 91 4.44 -12.04 -17.59
C SER A 91 4.25 -13.38 -16.88
N ASP A 92 3.41 -13.42 -15.84
CA ASP A 92 3.19 -14.60 -15.02
C ASP A 92 1.86 -15.33 -15.31
N GLY A 93 1.03 -14.77 -16.20
CA GLY A 93 -0.15 -15.41 -16.77
C GLY A 93 -1.38 -15.33 -15.89
N ASP A 94 -1.47 -14.35 -14.98
CA ASP A 94 -2.53 -14.25 -13.99
C ASP A 94 -3.73 -13.40 -14.42
N GLY A 95 -3.66 -12.81 -15.61
CA GLY A 95 -4.68 -11.96 -16.21
C GLY A 95 -4.38 -10.45 -16.13
N TYR A 96 -3.32 -10.04 -15.45
CA TYR A 96 -2.95 -8.64 -15.30
C TYR A 96 -1.69 -8.29 -16.09
N ALA A 97 -1.72 -7.14 -16.77
CA ALA A 97 -0.53 -6.63 -17.44
C ALA A 97 0.46 -6.04 -16.44
N ASN A 98 1.76 -6.16 -16.72
CA ASN A 98 2.83 -5.74 -15.83
C ASN A 98 2.68 -4.29 -15.32
N LEU A 99 2.28 -3.35 -16.18
CA LEU A 99 2.10 -1.95 -15.78
C LEU A 99 0.93 -1.77 -14.80
N THR A 100 -0.14 -2.55 -14.97
CA THR A 100 -1.30 -2.55 -14.05
C THR A 100 -0.87 -2.97 -12.65
N GLU A 101 -0.07 -4.02 -12.57
CA GLU A 101 0.47 -4.53 -11.31
C GLU A 101 1.47 -3.58 -10.65
N ILE A 102 2.39 -3.01 -11.43
CA ILE A 102 3.34 -1.99 -10.93
C ILE A 102 2.59 -0.79 -10.33
N ASN A 103 1.53 -0.32 -10.99
CA ASN A 103 0.69 0.76 -10.49
C ASN A 103 -0.14 0.37 -9.26
N ALA A 104 -0.42 -0.92 -9.08
CA ALA A 104 -1.08 -1.48 -7.91
C ALA A 104 -0.11 -1.87 -6.78
N PHE A 105 1.20 -1.69 -6.97
CA PHE A 105 2.25 -2.15 -6.07
C PHE A 105 2.23 -3.67 -5.82
N THR A 106 1.93 -4.45 -6.86
CA THR A 106 2.00 -5.90 -6.88
C THR A 106 3.13 -6.38 -7.80
N PHE A 107 3.61 -7.62 -7.59
CA PHE A 107 4.79 -8.16 -8.27
C PHE A 107 4.44 -8.83 -9.61
N PRO A 108 4.82 -8.26 -10.77
CA PRO A 108 4.40 -8.76 -12.09
C PRO A 108 4.99 -10.11 -12.54
N GLY A 109 5.75 -10.75 -11.68
CA GLY A 109 6.37 -12.04 -11.92
C GLY A 109 5.90 -13.09 -10.93
N ASN A 110 4.82 -12.82 -10.20
CA ASN A 110 4.25 -13.66 -9.17
C ASN A 110 2.70 -13.66 -9.24
N ALA A 111 2.14 -14.66 -9.93
CA ALA A 111 0.69 -14.81 -10.16
C ALA A 111 -0.19 -14.91 -8.89
N ALA A 112 0.42 -15.04 -7.71
CA ALA A 112 -0.26 -15.02 -6.41
C ALA A 112 -0.32 -13.62 -5.77
N ASP A 113 0.47 -12.66 -6.25
CA ASP A 113 0.51 -11.28 -5.78
C ASP A 113 0.02 -10.36 -6.89
N LYS A 114 -1.29 -10.15 -6.95
CA LYS A 114 -1.95 -9.44 -8.04
C LYS A 114 -2.93 -8.40 -7.53
N PRO A 115 -3.31 -7.42 -8.37
CA PRO A 115 -4.33 -6.45 -8.01
C PRO A 115 -5.60 -7.19 -7.57
N ALA A 116 -6.25 -6.69 -6.53
CA ALA A 116 -7.58 -7.18 -6.23
C ALA A 116 -8.50 -6.81 -7.39
N ASP A 117 -9.18 -7.79 -7.99
CA ASP A 117 -10.33 -7.50 -8.84
C ASP A 117 -11.28 -6.63 -8.02
N MET A 118 -11.46 -5.36 -8.40
CA MET A 118 -12.48 -4.53 -7.74
C MET A 118 -13.83 -5.13 -8.09
N ALA A 119 -14.39 -5.92 -7.17
CA ALA A 119 -15.73 -6.44 -7.30
C ALA A 119 -16.70 -5.27 -7.50
N THR A 120 -17.50 -5.32 -8.56
CA THR A 120 -18.52 -4.32 -8.81
C THR A 120 -19.59 -4.46 -7.72
N VAL A 121 -19.81 -3.40 -6.95
CA VAL A 121 -20.86 -3.37 -5.92
C VAL A 121 -22.22 -3.31 -6.63
N PRO A 122 -23.09 -4.33 -6.48
CA PRO A 122 -24.40 -4.32 -7.11
C PRO A 122 -25.32 -3.30 -6.42
N ASN A 123 -26.09 -2.54 -7.21
CA ASN A 123 -27.18 -1.73 -6.67
C ASN A 123 -28.34 -2.65 -6.28
N VAL A 124 -28.63 -2.71 -4.98
CA VAL A 124 -29.66 -3.57 -4.41
C VAL A 124 -30.88 -2.81 -3.88
N VAL A 125 -30.92 -1.48 -4.03
CA VAL A 125 -32.04 -0.65 -3.56
C VAL A 125 -33.35 -1.10 -4.20
N GLY A 126 -34.38 -1.31 -3.38
CA GLY A 126 -35.70 -1.78 -3.81
C GLY A 126 -35.84 -3.30 -3.96
N GLN A 127 -34.75 -4.07 -3.93
CA GLN A 127 -34.82 -5.54 -3.92
C GLN A 127 -35.27 -6.07 -2.55
N SER A 128 -35.78 -7.31 -2.51
CA SER A 128 -35.97 -8.01 -1.24
C SER A 128 -34.63 -8.29 -0.57
N GLN A 129 -34.60 -8.40 0.76
CA GLN A 129 -33.36 -8.71 1.50
C GLN A 129 -32.67 -9.98 0.98
N ALA A 130 -33.44 -11.03 0.67
CA ALA A 130 -32.89 -12.27 0.14
C ALA A 130 -32.23 -12.08 -1.24
N ALA A 131 -32.90 -11.36 -2.15
CA ALA A 131 -32.35 -11.06 -3.47
C ALA A 131 -31.10 -10.17 -3.40
N ALA A 132 -31.12 -9.15 -2.53
CA ALA A 132 -29.98 -8.29 -2.27
C ALA A 132 -28.77 -9.08 -1.74
N GLN A 133 -29.00 -10.00 -0.79
CA GLN A 133 -27.95 -10.86 -0.25
C GLN A 133 -27.36 -11.76 -1.33
N THR A 134 -28.20 -12.39 -2.16
CA THR A 134 -27.72 -13.20 -3.30
C THR A 134 -26.93 -12.38 -4.31
N ALA A 135 -27.34 -11.14 -4.61
CA ALA A 135 -26.63 -10.27 -5.53
C ALA A 135 -25.24 -9.88 -4.99
N ILE A 136 -25.16 -9.50 -3.71
CA ILE A 136 -23.89 -9.12 -3.06
C ILE A 136 -22.94 -10.31 -2.98
N THR A 137 -23.40 -11.47 -2.49
CA THR A 137 -22.53 -12.65 -2.39
C THR A 137 -22.17 -13.23 -3.76
N GLY A 138 -23.07 -13.14 -4.74
CA GLY A 138 -22.80 -13.49 -6.13
C GLY A 138 -21.73 -12.61 -6.78
N ALA A 139 -21.52 -11.39 -6.29
CA ALA A 139 -20.43 -10.50 -6.70
C ALA A 139 -19.11 -10.73 -5.93
N GLY A 140 -19.03 -11.78 -5.09
CA GLY A 140 -17.83 -12.05 -4.27
C GLY A 140 -17.67 -11.12 -3.07
N LEU A 141 -18.69 -10.34 -2.75
CA LEU A 141 -18.71 -9.41 -1.62
C LEU A 141 -19.38 -10.07 -0.40
N THR A 142 -19.03 -9.60 0.79
CA THR A 142 -19.67 -10.02 2.05
C THR A 142 -20.77 -9.02 2.41
N VAL A 143 -21.96 -9.52 2.77
CA VAL A 143 -23.03 -8.67 3.31
C VAL A 143 -22.61 -8.12 4.67
N GLY A 144 -22.66 -6.80 4.82
CA GLY A 144 -22.38 -6.10 6.07
C GLY A 144 -23.56 -6.15 7.05
N THR A 145 -23.52 -5.28 8.07
CA THR A 145 -24.60 -5.14 9.03
C THR A 145 -25.89 -4.66 8.35
N VAL A 146 -26.98 -5.38 8.55
CA VAL A 146 -28.32 -4.98 8.11
C VAL A 146 -29.03 -4.21 9.22
N THR A 147 -29.47 -2.99 8.93
CA THR A 147 -30.27 -2.17 9.84
C THR A 147 -31.72 -2.09 9.35
N GLN A 148 -32.68 -2.14 10.28
CA GLN A 148 -34.08 -1.93 9.95
C GLN A 148 -34.47 -0.47 10.16
N GLN A 149 -35.17 0.11 9.19
CA GLN A 149 -35.69 1.46 9.24
C GLN A 149 -37.13 1.49 8.72
N TYR A 150 -37.96 2.37 9.28
CA TYR A 150 -39.29 2.63 8.75
C TYR A 150 -39.22 3.34 7.39
N SER A 151 -40.10 2.96 6.47
CA SER A 151 -40.36 3.68 5.23
C SER A 151 -41.84 3.63 4.90
N GLY A 152 -42.40 4.79 4.53
CA GLY A 152 -43.78 4.89 4.03
C GLY A 152 -43.93 4.58 2.53
N THR A 153 -42.81 4.45 1.80
CA THR A 153 -42.80 4.31 0.34
C THR A 153 -42.14 3.03 -0.15
N VAL A 154 -41.38 2.34 0.70
CA VAL A 154 -40.71 1.07 0.38
C VAL A 154 -41.45 -0.08 1.08
N ALA A 155 -41.72 -1.17 0.34
CA ALA A 155 -42.40 -2.33 0.89
C ALA A 155 -41.58 -3.01 2.02
N ALA A 156 -42.27 -3.54 3.02
CA ALA A 156 -41.63 -4.26 4.12
C ALA A 156 -40.80 -5.45 3.59
N GLY A 157 -39.56 -5.58 4.07
CA GLY A 157 -38.61 -6.62 3.63
C GLY A 157 -37.74 -6.24 2.42
N ASN A 158 -37.91 -5.04 1.86
CA ASN A 158 -37.07 -4.53 0.77
C ASN A 158 -36.01 -3.53 1.24
N VAL A 159 -34.90 -3.45 0.51
CA VAL A 159 -33.78 -2.54 0.79
C VAL A 159 -34.17 -1.08 0.55
N ILE A 160 -33.95 -0.24 1.55
CA ILE A 160 -34.24 1.20 1.51
C ILE A 160 -33.05 1.99 0.94
N SER A 161 -31.83 1.62 1.29
CA SER A 161 -30.59 2.29 0.90
C SER A 161 -29.40 1.33 0.96
N GLN A 162 -28.30 1.69 0.28
CA GLN A 162 -27.01 0.98 0.27
C GLN A 162 -25.90 1.95 0.63
#